data_AF-A0A927YX28-F1
#
_entry.id   AF-A0A927YX28-F1
#
_cell.length_a   1.000
_cell.length_b   1.000
_cell.length_c   1.000
_cell.angle_alpha   90.00
_cell.angle_beta   90.00
_cell.angle_gamma   90.00
#
_symmetry.space_group_name_H-M   'P 1'
#
loop_
_entity.id
_entity.type
_entity.pdbx_description
1 polymer ?
#
loop_
_entity_poly.entity_id
_entity_poly.type
_entity_poly.pdbx_seq_one_letter_code
_entity_poly.pdbx_strand_id
1 'polypeptide(L)'
;MMRKELKNLSKKEFVQAINRLKAASDLREQVDELFHNSRENIENDFCNAAALQISHESLVVFLLKRIMNDKHEDIDYFIYELDYGRKYEDGMIKDRYGQNIDIHTPELLYDFILNNGVMSTREV
;
A
#
# COMPACT_ATOMS: atom_id res chain seq x y z
N MET A 1 30.44 -2.55 14.37
CA MET A 1 29.13 -2.26 14.97
C MET A 1 28.10 -3.13 14.26
N MET A 2 27.62 -4.21 14.90
CA MET A 2 26.65 -5.12 14.31
C MET A 2 25.30 -4.41 14.20
N ARG A 3 24.78 -4.25 12.97
CA ARG A 3 23.40 -3.79 12.77
C ARG A 3 22.48 -4.85 13.38
N LYS A 4 21.73 -4.45 14.40
CA LYS A 4 20.67 -5.24 15.03
C LYS A 4 19.74 -5.73 13.92
N GLU A 5 19.66 -7.04 13.71
CA GLU A 5 18.69 -7.64 12.79
C GLU A 5 17.29 -7.20 13.25
N LEU A 6 16.72 -6.20 12.59
CA LEU A 6 15.27 -6.05 12.59
C LEU A 6 14.75 -7.32 11.93
N LYS A 7 14.03 -8.15 12.70
CA LYS A 7 13.22 -9.22 12.13
C LYS A 7 12.27 -8.54 11.14
N ASN A 8 12.60 -8.65 9.84
CA ASN A 8 11.74 -8.15 8.80
C ASN A 8 10.40 -8.90 8.89
N LEU A 9 9.32 -8.16 8.63
CA LEU A 9 7.99 -8.73 8.46
C LEU A 9 8.08 -9.84 7.39
N SER A 10 7.51 -11.02 7.65
CA SER A 10 7.51 -12.06 6.61
C SER A 10 6.68 -11.62 5.41
N LYS A 11 6.98 -12.17 4.23
CA LYS A 11 6.20 -11.93 3.00
C LYS A 11 4.70 -12.13 3.23
N LYS A 12 4.35 -13.20 3.94
CA LYS A 12 2.97 -13.53 4.29
C LYS A 12 2.32 -12.44 5.14
N GLU A 13 3.00 -11.97 6.19
CA GLU A 13 2.48 -10.91 7.07
C GLU A 13 2.35 -9.58 6.34
N PHE A 14 3.31 -9.24 5.47
CA PHE A 14 3.26 -8.04 4.63
C PHE A 14 2.06 -8.08 3.68
N VAL A 15 1.93 -9.15 2.90
CA VAL A 15 0.83 -9.34 1.94
C VAL A 15 -0.52 -9.30 2.67
N GLN A 16 -0.62 -9.93 3.84
CA GLN A 16 -1.85 -9.89 4.65
C GLN A 16 -2.18 -8.48 5.13
N ALA A 17 -1.19 -7.68 5.53
CA ALA A 17 -1.41 -6.30 5.95
C ALA A 17 -1.91 -5.44 4.78
N ILE A 18 -1.25 -5.50 3.62
CA ILE A 18 -1.65 -4.76 2.42
C ILE A 18 -3.06 -5.16 1.96
N ASN A 19 -3.36 -6.46 1.91
CA ASN A 19 -4.68 -6.94 1.50
C ASN A 19 -5.79 -6.52 2.47
N ARG A 20 -5.50 -6.40 3.77
CA ARG A 20 -6.47 -5.88 4.74
C ARG A 20 -6.74 -4.39 4.57
N LEU A 21 -5.71 -3.60 4.28
CA LEU A 21 -5.86 -2.18 3.94
C LEU A 21 -6.71 -2.03 2.68
N LYS A 22 -6.37 -2.79 1.63
CA LYS A 22 -7.13 -2.84 0.37
C LYS A 22 -8.60 -3.18 0.61
N ALA A 23 -8.88 -4.25 1.35
CA ALA A 23 -10.24 -4.68 1.64
C ALA A 23 -11.04 -3.64 2.45
N ALA A 24 -10.40 -2.93 3.38
CA ALA A 24 -11.03 -1.84 4.12
C ALA A 24 -11.36 -0.66 3.18
N SER A 25 -10.41 -0.25 2.33
CA SER A 25 -10.61 0.80 1.33
C SER A 25 -11.75 0.46 0.36
N ASP A 26 -11.75 -0.78 -0.16
CA ASP A 26 -12.79 -1.29 -1.07
C ASP A 26 -14.18 -1.28 -0.41
N LEU A 27 -14.25 -1.66 0.87
CA LEU A 27 -15.52 -1.65 1.61
C LEU A 27 -16.02 -0.22 1.83
N ARG A 28 -15.14 0.73 2.17
CA ARG A 28 -15.53 2.15 2.27
C ARG A 28 -16.11 2.63 0.95
N GLU A 29 -15.43 2.38 -0.16
CA GLU A 29 -15.89 2.81 -1.49
C GLU A 29 -17.27 2.22 -1.83
N GLN A 30 -17.48 0.92 -1.59
CA GLN A 30 -18.79 0.28 -1.79
C GLN A 30 -19.88 0.89 -0.92
N VAL A 31 -19.57 1.18 0.35
CA VAL A 31 -20.52 1.82 1.28
C VAL A 31 -20.85 3.25 0.82
N ASP A 32 -19.83 4.03 0.45
CA ASP A 32 -20.00 5.39 -0.06
C ASP A 32 -20.84 5.42 -1.36
N GLU A 33 -20.65 4.45 -2.25
CA GLU A 33 -21.46 4.26 -3.46
C GLU A 33 -22.92 3.91 -3.12
N LEU A 34 -23.14 2.98 -2.18
CA LEU A 34 -24.49 2.59 -1.74
C LEU A 34 -25.26 3.80 -1.18
N PHE A 35 -24.63 4.61 -0.33
CA PHE A 35 -25.23 5.82 0.24
C PHE A 35 -25.40 6.96 -0.77
N HIS A 36 -24.54 7.05 -1.79
CA HIS A 36 -24.75 7.98 -2.91
C HIS A 36 -25.98 7.60 -3.73
N ASN A 37 -26.19 6.31 -3.96
CA ASN A 37 -27.25 5.80 -4.82
C ASN A 37 -28.63 5.69 -4.12
N SER A 38 -28.69 5.73 -2.79
CA SER A 38 -29.93 5.50 -2.02
C SER A 38 -30.85 6.72 -1.84
N ARG A 39 -30.44 7.93 -2.29
CA ARG A 39 -31.21 9.20 -2.39
C ARG A 39 -32.58 9.26 -1.67
N GLU A 40 -32.53 9.40 -0.34
CA GLU A 40 -33.38 10.28 0.49
C GLU A 40 -32.48 10.86 1.62
N ASN A 41 -31.45 11.62 1.23
CA ASN A 41 -30.30 11.98 2.09
C ASN A 41 -30.53 13.22 2.97
N ILE A 42 -31.14 13.05 4.15
CA ILE A 42 -31.12 14.07 5.22
C ILE A 42 -30.22 13.65 6.40
N GLU A 43 -29.87 12.36 6.54
CA GLU A 43 -29.19 11.82 7.74
C GLU A 43 -27.85 11.11 7.47
N ASN A 44 -27.21 11.35 6.32
CA ASN A 44 -26.01 10.61 5.87
C ASN A 44 -24.79 10.77 6.79
N ASP A 45 -24.68 11.88 7.52
CA ASP A 45 -23.54 12.16 8.41
C ASP A 45 -23.45 11.20 9.61
N PHE A 46 -24.55 10.54 10.00
CA PHE A 46 -24.58 9.65 11.17
C PHE A 46 -24.32 8.16 10.84
N CYS A 47 -24.30 7.79 9.55
CA CYS A 47 -24.28 6.38 9.14
C CYS A 47 -22.97 5.89 8.50
N ASN A 48 -21.94 6.73 8.36
CA ASN A 48 -20.66 6.28 7.79
C ASN A 48 -19.75 5.56 8.82
N ALA A 49 -20.26 4.49 9.44
CA ALA A 49 -19.48 3.65 10.35
C ALA A 49 -18.31 2.94 9.64
N ALA A 50 -18.40 2.76 8.32
CA ALA A 50 -17.31 2.20 7.50
C ALA A 50 -16.07 3.11 7.49
N ALA A 51 -16.24 4.43 7.56
CA ALA A 51 -15.13 5.37 7.67
C ALA A 51 -14.28 5.15 8.95
N LEU A 52 -14.87 4.64 10.04
CA LEU A 52 -14.12 4.32 11.27
C LEU A 52 -13.13 3.18 11.07
N GLN A 53 -13.39 2.27 10.12
CA GLN A 53 -12.53 1.12 9.83
C GLN A 53 -11.18 1.52 9.21
N ILE A 54 -11.09 2.71 8.60
CA ILE A 54 -9.89 3.22 7.91
C ILE A 54 -9.16 4.29 8.75
N SER A 55 -9.69 4.66 9.92
CA SER A 55 -9.13 5.73 10.77
C SER A 55 -7.66 5.56 11.17
N HIS A 56 -7.09 4.36 11.00
CA HIS A 56 -5.69 4.04 11.28
C HIS A 56 -4.85 3.71 10.04
N GLU A 57 -5.37 3.82 8.82
CA GLU A 57 -4.64 3.48 7.59
C GLU A 57 -3.29 4.18 7.51
N SER A 58 -3.25 5.51 7.69
CA SER A 58 -2.02 6.29 7.64
C SER A 58 -0.99 5.84 8.68
N LEU A 59 -1.43 5.46 9.88
CA LEU A 59 -0.56 4.93 10.92
C LEU A 59 -0.02 3.54 10.55
N VAL A 60 -0.86 2.66 10.01
CA VAL A 60 -0.45 1.31 9.58
C VAL A 60 0.55 1.41 8.42
N VAL A 61 0.28 2.24 7.42
CA VAL A 61 1.20 2.49 6.30
C VAL A 61 2.53 3.04 6.81
N PHE A 62 2.51 4.03 7.70
CA PHE A 62 3.72 4.55 8.34
C PHE A 62 4.54 3.46 9.04
N LEU A 63 3.88 2.60 9.84
CA LEU A 63 4.57 1.51 10.53
C LEU A 63 5.13 0.47 9.56
N LEU A 64 4.38 0.11 8.52
CA LEU A 64 4.84 -0.81 7.47
C LEU A 64 6.08 -0.27 6.76
N LYS A 65 6.09 1.00 6.36
CA LYS A 65 7.27 1.67 5.76
C LYS A 65 8.49 1.58 6.68
N ARG A 66 8.30 1.83 7.98
CA ARG A 66 9.40 1.77 8.96
C ARG A 66 9.91 0.36 9.18
N ILE A 67 9.03 -0.63 9.26
CA ILE A 67 9.41 -2.04 9.47
C ILE A 67 10.14 -2.57 8.24
N MET A 68 9.66 -2.24 7.04
CA MET A 68 10.24 -2.68 5.77
C MET A 68 11.44 -1.84 5.33
N ASN A 69 11.75 -0.75 6.03
CA ASN A 69 12.78 0.22 5.66
C ASN A 69 12.59 0.69 4.20
N ASP A 70 11.34 1.00 3.85
CA ASP A 70 10.95 1.55 2.55
C ASP A 70 11.41 3.01 2.46
N LYS A 71 12.55 3.21 1.80
CA LYS A 71 13.22 4.53 1.71
C LYS A 71 12.72 5.37 0.54
N HIS A 72 12.07 4.76 -0.43
CA HIS A 72 11.69 5.40 -1.69
C HIS A 72 10.18 5.59 -1.83
N GLU A 73 9.45 5.35 -0.74
CA GLU A 73 7.98 5.47 -0.69
C GLU A 73 7.28 4.53 -1.67
N ASP A 74 7.90 3.36 -1.89
CA ASP A 74 7.40 2.33 -2.79
C ASP A 74 6.03 1.80 -2.31
N ILE A 75 5.81 1.74 -0.99
CA ILE A 75 4.54 1.34 -0.38
C ILE A 75 3.44 2.38 -0.63
N ASP A 76 3.72 3.67 -0.44
CA ASP A 76 2.74 4.73 -0.70
C ASP A 76 2.36 4.77 -2.17
N TYR A 77 3.35 4.69 -3.06
CA TYR A 77 3.12 4.66 -4.50
C TYR A 77 2.20 3.49 -4.89
N PHE A 78 2.48 2.29 -4.37
CA PHE A 78 1.63 1.13 -4.63
C PHE A 78 0.19 1.30 -4.13
N ILE A 79 0.01 1.88 -2.94
CA ILE A 79 -1.32 2.04 -2.33
C ILE A 79 -2.11 3.15 -3.02
N TYR A 80 -1.56 4.35 -3.13
CA TYR A 80 -2.32 5.54 -3.52
C TYR A 80 -2.29 5.83 -5.02
N GLU A 81 -1.13 5.64 -5.67
CA GLU A 81 -0.99 5.94 -7.10
C GLU A 81 -1.46 4.76 -7.96
N LEU A 82 -1.06 3.54 -7.59
CA LEU A 82 -1.43 2.33 -8.33
C LEU A 82 -2.77 1.71 -7.89
N ASP A 83 -3.44 2.26 -6.87
CA ASP A 83 -4.67 1.69 -6.29
C ASP A 83 -4.49 0.19 -5.97
N TYR A 84 -3.54 -0.09 -5.08
CA TYR A 84 -3.16 -1.45 -4.70
C TYR A 84 -2.80 -2.34 -5.89
N GLY A 85 -2.17 -1.76 -6.92
CA GLY A 85 -1.74 -2.45 -8.14
C GLY A 85 -2.77 -2.54 -9.26
N ARG A 86 -4.02 -2.13 -9.05
CA ARG A 86 -5.09 -2.16 -10.08
C ARG A 86 -4.81 -1.29 -11.29
N LYS A 87 -4.09 -0.18 -11.10
CA LYS A 87 -3.74 0.79 -12.14
C LYS A 87 -2.35 0.55 -12.72
N TYR A 88 -1.70 -0.57 -12.40
CA TYR A 88 -0.37 -0.86 -12.93
C TYR A 88 -0.43 -1.10 -14.44
N GLU A 89 0.52 -0.50 -15.17
CA GLU A 89 0.79 -0.77 -16.57
C GLU A 89 2.29 -0.88 -16.83
N ASP A 90 2.66 -1.67 -17.84
CA ASP A 90 4.05 -1.87 -18.24
C ASP A 90 4.73 -0.53 -18.56
N GLY A 91 5.86 -0.27 -17.89
CA GLY A 91 6.67 0.92 -18.11
C GLY A 91 6.39 2.08 -17.15
N MET A 92 5.43 1.93 -16.23
CA MET A 92 5.22 2.89 -15.14
C MET A 92 6.40 2.94 -14.16
N ILE A 93 7.07 1.80 -13.93
CA ILE A 93 8.25 1.70 -13.06
C ILE A 93 9.35 1.00 -13.82
N LYS A 94 10.56 1.58 -13.77
CA LYS A 94 11.74 1.06 -14.46
C LYS A 94 12.95 1.08 -13.56
N ASP A 95 13.83 0.10 -13.76
CA ASP A 95 15.13 0.06 -13.11
C ASP A 95 16.10 1.08 -13.73
N ARG A 96 17.32 1.15 -13.20
CA ARG A 96 18.37 2.05 -13.71
C ARG A 96 18.81 1.74 -15.15
N TYR A 97 18.45 0.58 -15.68
CA TYR A 97 18.74 0.12 -17.04
C TYR A 97 17.55 0.29 -17.98
N GLY A 98 16.44 0.86 -17.50
CA GLY A 98 15.22 1.06 -18.28
C GLY A 98 14.36 -0.19 -18.43
N GLN A 99 14.64 -1.26 -17.70
CA GLN A 99 13.81 -2.47 -17.68
C GLN A 99 12.61 -2.25 -16.76
N ASN A 100 11.43 -2.70 -17.19
CA ASN A 100 10.21 -2.59 -16.40
C ASN A 100 10.35 -3.38 -15.09
N ILE A 101 9.92 -2.76 -14.00
CA ILE A 101 9.78 -3.41 -12.69
C ILE A 101 8.30 -3.72 -12.50
N ASP A 102 8.00 -4.99 -12.31
CA ASP A 102 6.65 -5.44 -12.00
C ASP A 102 6.42 -5.40 -10.49
N ILE A 103 5.43 -4.59 -10.07
CA ILE A 103 4.94 -4.54 -8.69
C ILE A 103 3.41 -4.61 -8.63
N HIS A 104 2.71 -5.16 -9.63
CA HIS A 104 1.24 -5.13 -9.69
C HIS A 104 0.54 -5.92 -8.57
N THR A 105 1.29 -6.68 -7.75
CA THR A 105 0.78 -7.39 -6.57
C THR A 105 1.58 -7.06 -5.31
N PRO A 106 0.98 -7.22 -4.11
CA PRO A 106 1.70 -7.08 -2.85
C PRO A 106 2.90 -8.02 -2.71
N GLU A 107 2.84 -9.23 -3.29
CA GLU A 107 3.93 -10.19 -3.32
C GLU A 107 5.15 -9.65 -4.09
N LEU A 108 4.90 -9.04 -5.25
CA LEU A 108 5.95 -8.46 -6.09
C LEU A 108 6.51 -7.18 -5.47
N LEU A 109 5.65 -6.35 -4.88
CA LEU A 109 6.09 -5.20 -4.09
C LEU A 109 7.02 -5.60 -2.95
N TYR A 110 6.68 -6.65 -2.20
CA TYR A 110 7.52 -7.16 -1.12
C TYR A 110 8.92 -7.58 -1.63
N ASP A 111 8.95 -8.35 -2.72
CA ASP A 111 10.20 -8.80 -3.31
C ASP A 111 11.03 -7.61 -3.82
N PHE A 112 10.38 -6.62 -4.42
CA PHE A 112 11.00 -5.39 -4.90
C PHE A 112 11.65 -4.58 -3.77
N ILE A 113 10.92 -4.32 -2.67
CA ILE A 113 11.43 -3.55 -1.52
C ILE A 113 12.66 -4.24 -0.91
N LEU A 114 12.61 -5.57 -0.75
CA LEU A 114 13.74 -6.32 -0.20
C LEU A 114 14.95 -6.35 -1.15
N ASN A 115 14.72 -6.47 -2.46
CA ASN A 115 15.79 -6.47 -3.46
C ASN A 115 16.42 -5.08 -3.63
N ASN A 116 15.65 -4.00 -3.51
CA ASN A 116 16.16 -2.62 -3.49
C ASN A 116 17.02 -2.32 -2.26
N GLY A 117 16.76 -2.99 -1.14
CA GLY A 117 17.62 -2.96 0.04
C GLY A 117 19.04 -3.49 -0.22
N VAL A 118 19.24 -4.24 -1.31
CA VAL A 118 20.52 -4.85 -1.71
C VAL A 118 21.23 -4.04 -2.82
N MET A 119 20.54 -3.12 -3.52
CA MET A 119 21.05 -2.48 -4.75
C MET A 119 20.99 -0.94 -4.81
N SER A 120 20.65 -0.24 -3.72
CA SER A 120 20.52 1.23 -3.72
C SER A 120 21.74 1.98 -3.17
N THR A 121 22.73 2.26 -4.02
CA THR A 121 23.34 3.61 -4.07
C THR A 121 22.53 4.42 -5.09
N ARG A 122 21.63 5.29 -4.61
CA ARG A 122 21.24 6.47 -5.37
C ARG A 122 22.26 7.55 -4.98
N GLU A 123 23.11 7.95 -5.92
CA GLU A 123 24.01 9.08 -5.72
C GLU A 123 23.20 10.38 -5.79
N VAL A 124 23.33 11.14 -4.69
CA VAL A 124 23.06 12.56 -4.42
C VAL A 124 21.67 13.10 -4.77
#